data_AF-A0A6V8DKE2-F1
#
_entry.id   AF-A0A6V8DKE2-F1
#
_cell.length_a   1.000
_cell.length_b   1.000
_cell.length_c   1.000
_cell.angle_alpha   90.00
_cell.angle_beta   90.00
_cell.angle_gamma   90.00
#
_symmetry.space_group_name_H-M   'P 1'
#
loop_
_entity.id
_entity.type
_entity.pdbx_description
1 polymer ?
#
loop_
_entity_poly.entity_id
_entity_poly.type
_entity_poly.pdbx_seq_one_letter_code
_entity_poly.pdbx_strand_id
1 'polypeptide(L)'
;MTKRRVDDQIYSRIAMDADDKDKEFSTKAVHSGMVEVEGSATTPIFLTSTYRLTDEKYKGWADGLHHTGPVYSRISSVNSEVVSAKLASLEGAEDAEVFASGMAAISTTLMTLLSTGDHIVATPDCYGGTYALLTEILPRMGIEVTMADIRDPSSYEQAIQENTKVLYAETMTNPTLKICDLNAIAEIANKNGL
;
A
#
# COMPACT_ATOMS: atom_id res chain seq x y z
N MET A 1 1.86 7.67 13.94
CA MET A 1 2.39 7.31 12.61
C MET A 1 3.63 8.14 12.35
N THR A 2 4.80 7.51 12.31
CA THR A 2 6.04 8.18 11.91
C THR A 2 6.02 8.22 10.38
N LYS A 3 5.97 9.41 9.77
CA LYS A 3 6.24 9.57 8.34
C LYS A 3 7.48 8.76 7.98
N ARG A 4 7.49 8.08 6.82
CA ARG A 4 8.72 7.59 6.21
C ARG A 4 9.70 8.77 6.26
N ARG A 5 10.81 8.64 6.99
CA ARG A 5 11.92 9.59 6.86
C ARG A 5 12.55 9.32 5.50
N VAL A 6 11.88 9.78 4.45
CA VAL A 6 12.48 9.95 3.14
C VAL A 6 13.37 11.15 3.33
N ASP A 7 14.65 10.90 3.61
CA ASP A 7 15.61 11.98 3.55
C ASP A 7 15.74 12.33 2.07
N ASP A 8 15.23 13.52 1.70
CA ASP A 8 15.27 14.04 0.34
C ASP A 8 16.69 13.98 -0.24
N GLN A 9 17.73 13.94 0.61
CA GLN A 9 19.12 13.97 0.19
C GLN A 9 19.62 12.71 -0.54
N ILE A 10 19.14 11.50 -0.25
CA ILE A 10 19.63 10.28 -0.95
C ILE A 10 18.76 9.95 -2.17
N TYR A 11 17.46 10.26 -2.11
CA TYR A 11 16.59 10.19 -3.28
C TYR A 11 16.79 11.38 -4.24
N SER A 12 17.34 12.52 -3.80
CA SER A 12 17.60 13.70 -4.64
C SER A 12 18.43 13.44 -5.90
N ARG A 13 19.16 12.32 -5.97
CA ARG A 13 19.94 11.96 -7.16
C ARG A 13 19.25 10.98 -8.09
N ILE A 14 18.15 10.37 -7.67
CA ILE A 14 17.43 9.35 -8.47
C ILE A 14 15.99 9.79 -8.71
N ALA A 15 15.27 10.29 -7.72
CA ALA A 15 13.91 10.76 -7.89
C ALA A 15 13.73 12.10 -7.17
N MET A 16 13.73 13.21 -7.93
CA MET A 16 13.12 14.49 -7.57
C MET A 16 13.41 15.52 -8.67
N ASP A 17 12.39 15.87 -9.47
CA ASP A 17 12.13 17.21 -10.04
C ASP A 17 11.04 17.26 -11.13
N ALA A 18 10.25 16.20 -11.31
CA ALA A 18 8.97 16.39 -11.98
C ALA A 18 8.00 17.03 -10.96
N ASP A 19 7.98 18.37 -10.89
CA ASP A 19 6.87 19.11 -10.26
C ASP A 19 5.61 18.91 -11.12
N ASP A 20 5.00 17.74 -10.93
CA ASP A 20 3.82 17.32 -11.67
C ASP A 20 2.54 17.46 -10.85
N LYS A 21 2.60 18.07 -9.66
CA LYS A 21 1.44 18.26 -8.77
C LYS A 21 0.30 18.95 -9.50
N ASP A 22 0.63 19.97 -10.28
CA ASP A 22 -0.29 20.79 -11.08
C ASP A 22 -0.63 20.18 -12.45
N LYS A 23 -0.24 18.92 -12.72
CA LYS A 23 -0.55 18.23 -13.98
C LYS A 23 -1.78 17.34 -13.86
N GLU A 24 -2.44 17.16 -15.00
CA GLU A 24 -3.61 16.29 -15.15
C GLU A 24 -3.23 14.81 -15.15
N PHE A 25 -4.20 13.94 -14.85
CA PHE A 25 -4.02 12.49 -14.70
C PHE A 25 -3.28 11.84 -15.88
N SER A 26 -3.67 12.13 -17.12
CA SER A 26 -3.06 11.51 -18.31
C SER A 26 -1.58 11.89 -18.48
N THR A 27 -1.19 13.10 -18.07
CA THR A 27 0.23 13.51 -18.06
C THR A 27 1.00 12.79 -16.97
N LYS A 28 0.42 12.71 -15.76
CA LYS A 28 1.01 11.97 -14.63
C LYS A 28 1.26 10.50 -14.97
N ALA A 29 0.28 9.86 -15.61
CA ALA A 29 0.38 8.46 -16.03
C ALA A 29 1.62 8.20 -16.92
N VAL A 30 1.98 9.16 -17.78
CA VAL A 30 3.17 9.07 -18.63
C VAL A 30 4.44 9.44 -17.85
N HIS A 31 4.46 10.58 -17.16
CA HIS A 31 5.71 11.21 -16.72
C HIS A 31 6.05 11.03 -15.23
N SER A 32 5.07 10.86 -14.34
CA SER A 32 5.32 10.81 -12.89
C SER A 32 6.26 9.67 -12.51
N GLY A 33 7.16 9.94 -11.55
CA GLY A 33 8.09 8.97 -10.99
C GLY A 33 9.24 8.52 -11.90
N MET A 34 9.30 8.97 -13.16
CA MET A 34 10.35 8.59 -14.11
C MET A 34 11.72 9.11 -13.66
N VAL A 35 12.76 8.34 -13.97
CA VAL A 35 14.14 8.64 -13.58
C VAL A 35 15.03 8.54 -14.79
N GLU A 36 15.74 9.62 -15.09
CA GLU A 36 16.72 9.68 -16.17
C GLU A 36 18.11 9.30 -15.66
N VAL A 37 18.82 8.45 -16.39
CA VAL A 37 20.19 8.02 -16.06
C VAL A 37 21.05 8.27 -17.29
N GLU A 38 22.07 9.12 -17.14
CA GLU A 38 22.99 9.49 -18.24
C GLU A 38 22.25 10.03 -19.49
N GLY A 39 21.17 10.79 -19.29
CA GLY A 39 20.36 11.38 -20.37
C GLY A 39 19.40 10.40 -21.04
N SER A 40 19.08 9.27 -20.41
CA SER A 40 18.10 8.32 -20.93
C SER A 40 16.69 8.93 -20.96
N ALA A 41 16.02 8.83 -22.12
CA ALA A 41 14.63 9.29 -22.28
C ALA A 41 13.60 8.43 -21.51
N THR A 42 13.98 7.24 -21.08
CA THR A 42 13.18 6.33 -20.26
C THR A 42 13.99 5.82 -19.08
N THR A 43 13.31 5.38 -18.02
CA THR A 43 13.96 4.74 -16.88
C THR A 43 14.57 3.40 -17.29
N PRO A 44 15.90 3.19 -17.14
CA PRO A 44 16.51 1.89 -17.43
C PRO A 44 16.03 0.78 -16.50
N ILE A 45 16.14 -0.47 -16.95
CA ILE A 45 15.82 -1.65 -16.13
C ILE A 45 17.08 -2.10 -15.37
N PHE A 46 17.05 -2.02 -14.05
CA PHE A 46 18.11 -2.44 -13.14
C PHE A 46 17.90 -3.89 -12.69
N LEU A 47 18.39 -4.84 -13.49
CA LEU A 47 18.34 -6.28 -13.19
C LEU A 47 19.47 -6.69 -12.23
N THR A 48 19.40 -6.22 -11.00
CA THR A 48 20.30 -6.65 -9.92
C THR A 48 19.52 -7.03 -8.68
N SER A 49 20.04 -7.98 -7.89
CA SER A 49 19.48 -8.31 -6.57
C SER A 49 20.07 -7.45 -5.45
N THR A 50 21.33 -7.02 -5.60
CA THR A 50 22.07 -6.32 -4.54
C THR A 50 22.75 -5.07 -5.09
N TYR A 51 22.95 -4.09 -4.22
CA TYR A 51 23.61 -2.83 -4.53
C TYR A 51 24.88 -2.71 -3.71
N ARG A 52 25.88 -2.01 -4.25
CA ARG A 52 27.12 -1.76 -3.51
C ARG A 52 26.80 -1.04 -2.20
N LEU A 53 27.35 -1.59 -1.12
CA LEU A 53 27.29 -0.99 0.19
C LEU A 53 28.44 0.01 0.30
N THR A 54 28.11 1.24 0.66
CA THR A 54 29.06 2.29 0.99
C THR A 54 29.00 2.52 2.50
N ASP A 55 30.05 3.13 3.07
CA ASP A 55 30.07 3.48 4.49
C ASP A 55 28.85 4.33 4.90
N GLU A 56 28.41 5.22 4.00
CA GLU A 56 27.20 6.03 4.15
C GLU A 56 25.93 5.17 4.23
N LYS A 57 25.75 4.22 3.31
CA LYS A 57 24.60 3.30 3.34
C LYS A 57 24.60 2.45 4.61
N TYR A 58 25.76 1.96 5.03
CA TYR A 58 25.89 1.21 6.28
C TYR A 58 25.46 2.03 7.49
N LYS A 59 25.92 3.28 7.57
CA LYS A 59 25.55 4.19 8.65
C LYS A 59 24.05 4.48 8.65
N GLY A 60 23.47 4.82 7.50
CA GLY A 60 22.02 5.05 7.41
C GLY A 60 21.21 3.85 7.86
N TRP A 61 21.60 2.64 7.44
CA TRP A 61 20.92 1.42 7.87
C TRP A 61 21.01 1.18 9.37
N ALA A 62 22.17 1.46 9.99
CA ALA A 62 22.35 1.40 11.45
C ALA A 62 21.50 2.43 12.20
N ASP A 63 21.25 3.58 11.58
CA ASP A 63 20.40 4.66 12.10
C ASP A 63 18.89 4.42 11.84
N GLY A 64 18.51 3.22 11.37
CA GLY A 64 17.13 2.82 11.10
C GLY A 64 16.58 3.28 9.75
N LEU A 65 17.44 3.83 8.88
CA LEU A 65 17.08 4.26 7.53
C LEU A 65 17.10 3.08 6.54
N HIS A 66 16.31 2.06 6.84
CA HIS A 66 16.25 0.84 6.03
C HIS A 66 15.72 1.05 4.60
N HIS A 67 15.16 2.24 4.33
CA HIS A 67 14.53 2.62 3.06
C HIS A 67 15.22 3.79 2.34
N THR A 68 16.39 4.28 2.79
CA THR A 68 17.06 5.43 2.13
C THR A 68 17.95 5.00 0.97
N GLY A 69 17.33 4.35 -0.01
CA GLY A 69 17.99 3.88 -1.23
C GLY A 69 18.27 2.38 -1.24
N PRO A 70 18.47 1.81 -2.45
CA PRO A 70 18.41 0.38 -2.60
C PRO A 70 19.69 -0.28 -2.08
N VAL A 71 19.49 -1.29 -1.24
CA VAL A 71 20.53 -2.20 -0.72
C VAL A 71 20.31 -3.60 -1.27
N TYR A 72 19.05 -4.05 -1.27
CA TYR A 72 18.65 -5.35 -1.75
C TYR A 72 17.26 -5.26 -2.39
N SER A 73 17.12 -5.71 -3.64
CA SER A 73 15.94 -5.49 -4.49
C SER A 73 14.64 -6.10 -3.97
N ARG A 74 14.71 -7.01 -2.98
CA ARG A 74 13.52 -7.51 -2.28
C ARG A 74 12.87 -6.44 -1.38
N ILE A 75 13.64 -5.49 -0.89
CA ILE A 75 13.16 -4.39 -0.03
C ILE A 75 12.80 -3.20 -0.90
N SER A 76 13.72 -2.79 -1.78
CA SER A 76 13.48 -1.72 -2.74
C SER A 76 14.48 -1.81 -3.89
N SER A 77 14.06 -1.36 -5.07
CA SER A 77 14.87 -1.26 -6.28
C SER A 77 14.55 0.05 -7.00
N VAL A 78 15.44 0.53 -7.86
CA VAL A 78 15.17 1.75 -8.65
C VAL A 78 13.86 1.62 -9.44
N ASN A 79 13.63 0.48 -10.08
CA ASN A 79 12.41 0.27 -10.86
C ASN A 79 11.14 0.16 -10.01
N SER A 80 11.19 -0.45 -8.82
CA SER A 80 10.01 -0.52 -7.95
C SER A 80 9.65 0.84 -7.38
N GLU A 81 10.64 1.65 -6.97
CA GLU A 81 10.43 3.00 -6.44
C GLU A 81 9.82 3.94 -7.49
N VAL A 82 10.24 3.83 -8.76
CA VAL A 82 9.65 4.57 -9.89
C VAL A 82 8.16 4.24 -10.05
N VAL A 83 7.79 2.96 -9.98
CA VAL A 83 6.40 2.52 -10.09
C VAL A 83 5.60 2.96 -8.87
N SER A 84 6.15 2.81 -7.66
CA SER A 84 5.55 3.31 -6.42
C SER A 84 5.26 4.80 -6.50
N ALA A 85 6.24 5.63 -6.86
CA ALA A 85 6.05 7.08 -6.95
C ALA A 85 4.96 7.45 -7.97
N LYS A 86 4.91 6.75 -9.12
CA LYS A 86 3.85 6.95 -10.12
C LYS A 86 2.48 6.58 -9.56
N LEU A 87 2.32 5.42 -8.92
CA LEU A 87 1.05 4.98 -8.33
C LEU A 87 0.59 5.94 -7.22
N ALA A 88 1.49 6.36 -6.34
CA ALA A 88 1.20 7.34 -5.31
C ALA A 88 0.68 8.65 -5.91
N SER A 89 1.33 9.15 -6.96
CA SER A 89 0.88 10.36 -7.66
C SER A 89 -0.48 10.21 -8.34
N LEU A 90 -0.81 9.03 -8.88
CA LEU A 90 -2.09 8.79 -9.57
C LEU A 90 -3.25 8.63 -8.60
N GLU A 91 -3.01 7.99 -7.46
CA GLU A 91 -4.02 7.80 -6.40
C GLU A 91 -4.12 9.01 -5.46
N GLY A 92 -3.21 9.98 -5.56
CA GLY A 92 -3.12 11.10 -4.62
C GLY A 92 -2.68 10.66 -3.22
N ALA A 93 -1.99 9.53 -3.11
CA ALA A 93 -1.49 8.99 -1.85
C ALA A 93 -0.14 9.62 -1.46
N GLU A 94 0.19 9.56 -0.18
CA GLU A 94 1.50 10.04 0.32
C GLU A 94 2.67 9.16 -0.11
N ASP A 95 2.43 7.85 -0.30
CA ASP A 95 3.43 6.85 -0.68
C ASP A 95 2.74 5.62 -1.30
N ALA A 96 3.52 4.71 -1.91
CA ALA A 96 3.03 3.42 -2.41
C ALA A 96 4.11 2.33 -2.38
N GLU A 97 3.70 1.07 -2.43
CA GLU A 97 4.59 -0.10 -2.44
C GLU A 97 4.16 -1.09 -3.53
N VAL A 98 5.11 -1.77 -4.15
CA VAL A 98 4.86 -2.69 -5.27
C VAL A 98 5.12 -4.13 -4.86
N PHE A 99 4.10 -4.98 -5.01
CA PHE A 99 4.15 -6.38 -4.62
C PHE A 99 4.14 -7.32 -5.83
N ALA A 100 4.53 -8.58 -5.57
CA ALA A 100 4.55 -9.63 -6.60
C ALA A 100 3.15 -10.01 -7.13
N SER A 101 2.08 -9.70 -6.39
CA SER A 101 0.68 -9.92 -6.81
C SER A 101 -0.28 -9.06 -5.99
N GLY A 102 -1.54 -8.96 -6.44
CA GLY A 102 -2.59 -8.30 -5.65
C GLY A 102 -2.83 -8.97 -4.29
N MET A 103 -2.78 -10.31 -4.23
CA MET A 103 -2.90 -11.03 -2.96
C MET A 103 -1.72 -10.78 -2.03
N ALA A 104 -0.51 -10.52 -2.56
CA ALA A 104 0.62 -10.12 -1.74
C ALA A 104 0.40 -8.72 -1.15
N ALA A 105 -0.14 -7.77 -1.93
CA ALA A 105 -0.50 -6.44 -1.41
C ALA A 105 -1.57 -6.53 -0.29
N ILE A 106 -2.65 -7.27 -0.52
CA ILE A 106 -3.74 -7.45 0.47
C ILE A 106 -3.20 -8.14 1.72
N SER A 107 -2.54 -9.29 1.57
CA SER A 107 -2.09 -10.07 2.73
C SER A 107 -0.99 -9.35 3.51
N THR A 108 -0.01 -8.70 2.87
CA THR A 108 0.99 -7.91 3.59
C THR A 108 0.36 -6.72 4.32
N THR A 109 -0.61 -6.03 3.72
CA THR A 109 -1.32 -4.92 4.38
C THR A 109 -2.04 -5.41 5.64
N LEU A 110 -2.87 -6.45 5.51
CA LEU A 110 -3.62 -6.99 6.65
C LEU A 110 -2.70 -7.54 7.74
N MET A 111 -1.64 -8.27 7.37
CA MET A 111 -0.67 -8.80 8.33
C MET A 111 0.19 -7.74 9.01
N THR A 112 0.29 -6.55 8.42
CA THR A 112 0.99 -5.41 9.05
C THR A 112 0.10 -4.72 10.09
N LEU A 113 -1.22 -4.67 9.83
CA LEU A 113 -2.19 -3.98 10.67
C LEU A 113 -2.78 -4.86 11.77
N LEU A 114 -2.79 -6.18 11.59
CA LEU A 114 -3.49 -7.14 12.45
C LEU A 114 -2.51 -8.10 13.14
N SER A 115 -2.78 -8.39 14.40
CA SER A 115 -2.10 -9.37 15.24
C SER A 115 -3.10 -10.33 15.88
N THR A 116 -2.61 -11.43 16.47
CA THR A 116 -3.45 -12.36 17.23
C THR A 116 -4.27 -11.62 18.30
N GLY A 117 -5.58 -11.85 18.32
CA GLY A 117 -6.54 -11.20 19.21
C GLY A 117 -7.23 -9.97 18.59
N ASP A 118 -6.77 -9.47 17.44
CA ASP A 118 -7.44 -8.40 16.71
C ASP A 118 -8.65 -8.91 15.90
N HIS A 119 -9.51 -7.98 15.53
CA HIS A 119 -10.71 -8.22 14.74
C HIS A 119 -10.76 -7.35 13.47
N ILE A 120 -11.32 -7.88 12.39
CA ILE A 120 -11.58 -7.18 11.13
C ILE A 120 -13.05 -7.37 10.71
N VAL A 121 -13.68 -6.29 10.25
CA VAL A 121 -14.99 -6.35 9.57
C VAL A 121 -14.76 -6.31 8.07
N ALA A 122 -15.31 -7.25 7.32
CA ALA A 122 -15.10 -7.35 5.88
C ALA A 122 -16.37 -7.67 5.10
N THR A 123 -16.34 -7.45 3.78
CA THR A 123 -17.41 -7.91 2.88
C THR A 123 -17.27 -9.38 2.49
N PRO A 124 -18.36 -10.16 2.43
CA PRO A 124 -18.35 -11.46 1.77
C PRO A 124 -18.28 -11.33 0.24
N ASP A 125 -18.67 -10.18 -0.32
CA ASP A 125 -18.61 -9.88 -1.76
C ASP A 125 -17.22 -9.36 -2.17
N CYS A 126 -16.16 -10.11 -1.86
CA CYS A 126 -14.79 -9.81 -2.26
C CYS A 126 -14.23 -10.86 -3.21
N TYR A 127 -13.06 -10.58 -3.79
CA TYR A 127 -12.34 -11.57 -4.59
C TYR A 127 -12.14 -12.89 -3.82
N GLY A 128 -12.32 -14.04 -4.49
CA GLY A 128 -12.32 -15.36 -3.83
C GLY A 128 -11.02 -15.69 -3.07
N GLY A 129 -9.87 -15.20 -3.53
CA GLY A 129 -8.61 -15.32 -2.78
C GLY A 129 -8.60 -14.51 -1.49
N THR A 130 -9.19 -13.31 -1.51
CA THR A 130 -9.39 -12.47 -0.32
C THR A 130 -10.38 -13.11 0.64
N TYR A 131 -11.47 -13.67 0.12
CA TYR A 131 -12.44 -14.39 0.92
C TYR A 131 -11.79 -15.55 1.69
N ALA A 132 -11.01 -16.41 1.02
CA ALA A 132 -10.29 -17.50 1.67
C ALA A 132 -9.27 -17.01 2.71
N LEU A 133 -8.54 -15.91 2.42
CA LEU A 133 -7.65 -15.28 3.39
C LEU A 133 -8.42 -14.88 4.66
N LEU A 134 -9.55 -14.19 4.50
CA LEU A 134 -10.39 -13.70 5.59
C LEU A 134 -11.06 -14.85 6.38
N THR A 135 -11.58 -15.87 5.72
CA THR A 135 -12.37 -16.92 6.41
C THR A 135 -11.57 -18.12 6.88
N GLU A 136 -10.40 -18.38 6.31
CA GLU A 136 -9.62 -19.59 6.62
C GLU A 136 -8.25 -19.28 7.21
N ILE A 137 -7.54 -18.28 6.68
CA ILE A 137 -6.15 -18.02 7.06
C ILE A 137 -6.09 -17.14 8.31
N LEU A 138 -6.74 -15.97 8.30
CA LEU A 138 -6.72 -15.05 9.45
C LEU A 138 -7.24 -15.71 10.75
N PRO A 139 -8.34 -16.48 10.76
CA PRO A 139 -8.81 -17.16 11.97
C PRO A 139 -7.80 -18.16 12.53
N ARG A 140 -7.05 -18.86 11.66
CA ARG A 140 -5.97 -19.75 12.09
C ARG A 140 -4.79 -19.02 12.73
N MET A 141 -4.64 -17.74 12.46
CA MET A 141 -3.65 -16.85 13.09
C MET A 141 -4.21 -16.17 14.36
N GLY A 142 -5.44 -16.51 14.75
CA GLY A 142 -6.12 -15.93 15.90
C GLY A 142 -6.63 -14.52 15.66
N ILE A 143 -6.88 -14.14 14.40
CA ILE A 143 -7.53 -12.88 14.02
C ILE A 143 -8.99 -13.18 13.70
N GLU A 144 -9.90 -12.50 14.38
CA GLU A 144 -11.34 -12.71 14.20
C GLU A 144 -11.86 -11.90 13.02
N VAL A 145 -12.84 -12.46 12.28
CA VAL A 145 -13.43 -11.80 11.11
C VAL A 145 -14.95 -11.82 11.21
N THR A 146 -15.58 -10.66 11.09
CA THR A 146 -17.04 -10.53 10.92
C THR A 146 -17.36 -10.06 9.51
N MET A 147 -18.29 -10.76 8.84
CA MET A 147 -18.73 -10.41 7.49
C MET A 147 -19.96 -9.49 7.54
N ALA A 148 -19.93 -8.38 6.80
CA ALA A 148 -20.97 -7.34 6.76
C ALA A 148 -21.46 -7.07 5.32
N ASP A 149 -22.71 -6.64 5.13
CA ASP A 149 -23.28 -6.34 3.80
C ASP A 149 -22.80 -4.95 3.34
N ILE A 150 -22.03 -4.92 2.25
CA ILE A 150 -21.52 -3.68 1.64
C ILE A 150 -22.57 -2.68 1.18
N ARG A 151 -23.82 -3.10 0.99
CA ARG A 151 -24.92 -2.20 0.61
C ARG A 151 -25.55 -1.50 1.81
N ASP A 152 -25.24 -1.95 3.01
CA ASP A 152 -25.74 -1.39 4.26
C ASP A 152 -24.57 -1.01 5.17
N PRO A 153 -24.10 0.25 5.12
CA PRO A 153 -23.05 0.74 6.00
C PRO A 153 -23.33 0.50 7.49
N SER A 154 -24.60 0.48 7.91
CA SER A 154 -24.96 0.21 9.31
C SER A 154 -24.60 -1.21 9.76
N SER A 155 -24.50 -2.16 8.81
CA SER A 155 -24.05 -3.52 9.09
C SER A 155 -22.57 -3.56 9.47
N TYR A 156 -21.74 -2.66 8.92
CA TYR A 156 -20.35 -2.51 9.35
C TYR A 156 -20.28 -1.93 10.75
N GLU A 157 -21.04 -0.86 11.04
CA GLU A 157 -21.05 -0.23 12.37
C GLU A 157 -21.49 -1.22 13.47
N GLN A 158 -22.51 -2.04 13.20
CA GLN A 158 -22.99 -3.07 14.13
C GLN A 158 -22.00 -4.22 14.35
N ALA A 159 -21.14 -4.49 13.37
CA ALA A 159 -20.13 -5.55 13.43
C ALA A 159 -18.85 -5.12 14.17
N ILE A 160 -18.68 -3.83 14.47
CA ILE A 160 -17.50 -3.33 15.18
C ILE A 160 -17.50 -3.83 16.63
N GLN A 161 -16.36 -4.40 17.02
CA GLN A 161 -15.99 -4.83 18.37
C GLN A 161 -14.86 -3.95 18.93
N GLU A 162 -14.60 -4.01 20.24
CA GLU A 162 -13.54 -3.24 20.92
C GLU A 162 -12.13 -3.51 20.36
N ASN A 163 -11.88 -4.73 19.90
CA ASN A 163 -10.61 -5.16 19.28
C ASN A 163 -10.58 -5.00 17.75
N THR A 164 -11.56 -4.33 17.13
CA THR A 164 -11.55 -4.09 15.68
C THR A 164 -10.41 -3.17 15.29
N LYS A 165 -9.71 -3.47 14.19
CA LYS A 165 -8.62 -2.64 13.66
C LYS A 165 -8.78 -2.23 12.19
N VAL A 166 -9.57 -2.96 11.42
CA VAL A 166 -9.70 -2.76 9.97
C VAL A 166 -11.15 -2.95 9.55
N LEU A 167 -11.61 -2.08 8.65
CA LEU A 167 -12.80 -2.31 7.82
C LEU A 167 -12.33 -2.57 6.38
N TYR A 168 -12.74 -3.69 5.77
CA TYR A 168 -12.33 -4.06 4.41
C TYR A 168 -13.55 -4.14 3.47
N ALA A 169 -13.49 -3.41 2.36
CA ALA A 169 -14.55 -3.39 1.35
C ALA A 169 -13.97 -3.41 -0.07
N GLU A 170 -14.74 -3.99 -1.00
CA GLU A 170 -14.54 -3.88 -2.44
C GLU A 170 -15.82 -3.26 -3.04
N THR A 171 -15.68 -2.26 -3.91
CA THR A 171 -16.81 -1.63 -4.62
C THR A 171 -16.80 -2.03 -6.09
N MET A 172 -17.99 -2.06 -6.72
CA MET A 172 -18.21 -2.75 -8.00
C MET A 172 -17.85 -4.24 -7.91
N THR A 173 -18.50 -4.96 -7.00
CA THR A 173 -18.13 -6.35 -6.70
C THR A 173 -18.37 -7.30 -7.86
N ASN A 174 -17.58 -8.36 -7.94
CA ASN A 174 -17.81 -9.46 -8.86
C ASN A 174 -18.66 -10.54 -8.16
N PRO A 175 -19.73 -11.10 -8.79
CA PRO A 175 -20.22 -10.86 -10.15
C PRO A 175 -21.41 -9.89 -10.24
N THR A 176 -21.94 -9.45 -9.10
CA THR A 176 -23.24 -8.75 -9.06
C THR A 176 -23.14 -7.23 -9.15
N LEU A 177 -21.91 -6.68 -9.23
CA LEU A 177 -21.60 -5.25 -9.34
C LEU A 177 -22.24 -4.42 -8.21
N LYS A 178 -22.24 -4.96 -6.99
CA LYS A 178 -22.72 -4.20 -5.83
C LYS A 178 -21.78 -3.02 -5.60
N ILE A 179 -22.37 -1.88 -5.24
CA ILE A 179 -21.65 -0.65 -4.92
C ILE A 179 -21.65 -0.47 -3.41
N CYS A 180 -20.49 -0.18 -2.86
CA CYS A 180 -20.30 0.19 -1.47
C CYS A 180 -20.21 1.73 -1.37
N ASP A 181 -20.88 2.31 -0.37
CA ASP A 181 -20.70 3.71 -0.02
C ASP A 181 -19.41 3.86 0.81
N LEU A 182 -18.28 4.04 0.11
CA LEU A 182 -16.97 4.14 0.74
C LEU A 182 -16.85 5.35 1.67
N ASN A 183 -17.58 6.44 1.40
CA ASN A 183 -17.58 7.62 2.28
C ASN A 183 -18.27 7.30 3.60
N ALA A 184 -19.43 6.64 3.56
CA ALA A 184 -20.14 6.22 4.77
C ALA A 184 -19.29 5.23 5.61
N ILE A 185 -18.62 4.27 4.97
CA ILE A 185 -17.71 3.35 5.68
C ILE A 185 -16.53 4.10 6.31
N ALA A 186 -15.95 5.08 5.60
CA ALA A 186 -14.86 5.91 6.13
C ALA A 186 -15.30 6.78 7.31
N GLU A 187 -16.51 7.35 7.27
CA GLU A 187 -17.09 8.09 8.40
C GLU A 187 -17.29 7.19 9.63
N ILE A 188 -17.79 5.96 9.43
CA ILE A 188 -17.93 4.96 10.49
C ILE A 188 -16.56 4.59 11.09
N ALA A 189 -15.54 4.37 10.26
CA ALA A 189 -14.18 4.08 10.72
C ALA A 189 -13.64 5.22 11.60
N ASN A 190 -13.67 6.45 11.09
CA ASN A 190 -13.19 7.64 11.80
C ASN A 190 -13.91 7.85 13.15
N LYS A 191 -15.24 7.67 13.18
CA LYS A 191 -16.05 7.80 14.41
C LYS A 191 -15.63 6.79 15.49
N ASN A 192 -15.14 5.62 15.09
CA ASN A 192 -14.72 4.54 15.99
C ASN A 192 -13.20 4.50 16.21
N GLY A 193 -12.44 5.47 15.69
CA GLY A 193 -10.99 5.55 15.85
C GLY A 193 -10.23 4.46 15.08
N LEU A 194 -10.80 3.99 13.96
CA LEU A 194 -10.18 3.07 13.00
C LEU A 194 -9.55 3.82 11.84
#